data_AF-A0A950AD17-F1
#
_entry.id   AF-A0A950AD17-F1
#
_cell.length_a   1.000
_cell.length_b   1.000
_cell.length_c   1.000
_cell.angle_alpha   90.00
_cell.angle_beta   90.00
_cell.angle_gamma   90.00
#
_symmetry.space_group_name_H-M   'P 1'
#
loop_
_entity.id
_entity.type
_entity.pdbx_description
1 polymer ?
#
loop_
_entity_poly.entity_id
_entity_poly.type
_entity_poly.pdbx_seq_one_letter_code
_entity_poly.pdbx_strand_id
1 'polypeptide(L)'
;TADTAARMLHGYGPSDVRVAEIRLADLDDLLRLVVSLPTAERKRLHGLPESRADIFPAGLVIVDEIARHAQASSFFVCEADLLVGYLRERLRG
;
A
#
# COMPACT_ATOMS: atom_id res chain seq x y z
N THR A 1 3.90 -1.00 2.21
CA THR A 1 2.53 -1.49 2.36
C THR A 1 1.51 -0.60 1.70
N ALA A 2 1.46 0.70 2.02
CA ALA A 2 0.53 1.65 1.39
C ALA A 2 0.55 1.61 -0.15
N ASP A 3 1.74 1.57 -0.76
CA ASP A 3 1.90 1.46 -2.22
C ASP A 3 1.41 0.12 -2.80
N THR A 4 1.58 -0.98 -2.06
CA THR A 4 0.97 -2.27 -2.45
C THR A 4 -0.55 -2.22 -2.35
N ALA A 5 -1.12 -1.57 -1.33
CA ALA A 5 -2.57 -1.36 -1.23
C ALA A 5 -3.10 -0.51 -2.40
N ALA A 6 -2.39 0.55 -2.77
CA ALA A 6 -2.73 1.38 -3.92
C ALA A 6 -2.76 0.57 -5.23
N ARG A 7 -1.74 -0.28 -5.46
CA ARG A 7 -1.71 -1.18 -6.62
C ARG A 7 -2.89 -2.15 -6.66
N MET A 8 -3.25 -2.74 -5.52
CA MET A 8 -4.39 -3.65 -5.43
C MET A 8 -5.72 -2.95 -5.74
N LEU A 9 -5.91 -1.73 -5.25
CA LEU A 9 -7.14 -0.96 -5.42
C LEU A 9 -7.29 -0.40 -6.84
N HIS A 10 -6.20 0.01 -7.46
CA HIS A 10 -6.22 0.73 -8.75
C HIS A 10 -5.75 -0.13 -9.94
N GLY A 11 -5.33 -1.37 -9.70
CA GLY A 11 -5.02 -2.36 -10.74
C GLY A 11 -3.80 -2.03 -11.61
N TYR A 12 -2.84 -1.27 -11.10
CA TYR A 12 -1.66 -0.87 -11.88
C TYR A 12 -0.38 -1.66 -11.52
N GLY A 13 0.46 -1.87 -12.54
CA GLY A 13 1.78 -2.48 -12.41
C GLY A 13 2.86 -1.50 -11.90
N PRO A 14 4.06 -2.01 -11.54
CA PRO A 14 5.14 -1.25 -10.89
C PRO A 14 5.93 -0.29 -11.81
N SER A 15 5.50 -0.05 -13.06
CA SER A 15 6.29 0.70 -14.05
C SER A 15 6.02 2.21 -14.08
N ASP A 16 4.99 2.68 -13.41
CA ASP A 16 4.54 4.07 -13.55
C ASP A 16 4.53 4.75 -12.18
N VAL A 17 5.44 5.71 -11.98
CA VAL A 17 5.44 6.56 -10.78
C VAL A 17 4.10 7.28 -10.71
N ARG A 18 3.25 6.83 -9.79
CA ARG A 18 1.91 7.39 -9.60
C ARG A 18 1.75 7.94 -8.19
N VAL A 19 1.04 9.06 -8.13
CA VAL A 19 0.36 9.48 -6.91
C VAL A 19 -1.04 8.90 -6.98
N ALA A 20 -1.41 8.07 -6.01
CA ALA A 20 -2.73 7.46 -5.91
C ALA A 20 -3.41 7.89 -4.63
N GLU A 21 -4.69 8.25 -4.71
CA GLU A 21 -5.53 8.45 -3.53
C GLU A 21 -6.05 7.09 -3.03
N ILE A 22 -6.00 6.88 -1.72
CA ILE A 22 -6.68 5.78 -1.04
C ILE A 22 -7.71 6.39 -0.08
N ARG A 23 -8.98 6.05 -0.27
CA ARG A 23 -10.04 6.41 0.68
C ARG A 23 -10.04 5.40 1.82
N LEU A 24 -10.33 5.86 3.04
CA LEU A 24 -10.35 4.99 4.22
C LEU A 24 -11.37 3.85 4.06
N ALA A 25 -12.52 4.12 3.41
CA ALA A 25 -13.51 3.09 3.10
C ALA A 25 -12.96 1.96 2.20
N ASP A 26 -12.17 2.31 1.18
CA ASP A 26 -11.56 1.31 0.29
C ASP A 26 -10.48 0.51 1.03
N LEU A 27 -9.76 1.17 1.95
CA LEU A 27 -8.79 0.52 2.83
C LEU A 27 -9.46 -0.50 3.76
N ASP A 28 -10.64 -0.17 4.29
CA ASP A 28 -11.44 -1.05 5.15
C ASP A 28 -11.92 -2.30 4.41
N ASP A 29 -12.39 -2.12 3.18
CA ASP A 29 -12.77 -3.24 2.30
C ASP A 29 -11.59 -4.16 2.01
N LEU A 30 -10.43 -3.58 1.69
CA LEU A 30 -9.21 -4.33 1.45
C LEU A 30 -8.73 -5.06 2.70
N LEU A 31 -8.74 -4.40 3.87
CA LEU A 31 -8.33 -4.98 5.13
C LEU A 31 -9.21 -6.19 5.49
N ARG A 32 -10.54 -6.05 5.35
CA ARG A 32 -11.48 -7.16 5.54
C ARG A 32 -11.17 -8.34 4.64
N LEU A 33 -10.93 -8.09 3.35
CA LEU A 33 -10.56 -9.13 2.38
C LEU A 33 -9.28 -9.87 2.77
N VAL A 34 -8.20 -9.15 3.09
CA VAL A 34 -6.91 -9.81 3.32
C VAL A 34 -6.84 -10.51 4.67
N VAL A 35 -7.57 -10.03 5.68
CA VAL A 35 -7.65 -10.68 6.98
C VAL A 35 -8.50 -11.96 6.91
N SER A 36 -9.53 -12.01 6.05
CA SER A 36 -10.38 -13.19 5.92
C SER A 36 -9.72 -14.39 5.22
N LEU A 37 -8.63 -14.17 4.50
CA LEU A 37 -7.97 -15.20 3.68
C LEU A 37 -6.76 -15.81 4.41
N PRO A 38 -6.50 -17.12 4.31
CA PRO A 38 -5.22 -17.70 4.75
C PRO A 38 -4.06 -17.19 3.88
N THR A 39 -2.83 -17.24 4.38
CA THR A 39 -1.62 -16.77 3.65
C THR A 39 -1.50 -17.38 2.25
N ALA A 40 -1.81 -18.67 2.09
CA ALA A 40 -1.74 -19.36 0.80
C ALA A 40 -2.74 -18.80 -0.24
N GLU A 41 -3.89 -18.28 0.20
CA GLU A 41 -4.85 -17.60 -0.65
C GLU A 41 -4.43 -16.16 -0.96
N ARG A 42 -3.91 -15.43 0.03
CA ARG A 42 -3.38 -14.08 -0.18
C ARG A 42 -2.30 -14.02 -1.26
N LYS A 43 -1.43 -15.03 -1.34
CA LYS A 43 -0.39 -15.13 -2.40
C LYS A 43 -0.96 -15.10 -3.83
N ARG A 44 -2.24 -15.43 -4.01
CA ARG A 44 -2.90 -15.45 -5.32
C ARG A 44 -3.64 -14.15 -5.65
N LEU A 45 -3.66 -13.18 -4.73
CA LEU A 45 -4.33 -11.91 -4.95
C LEU A 45 -3.54 -11.04 -5.94
N HIS A 46 -4.24 -10.53 -6.95
CA HIS A 46 -3.64 -9.61 -7.91
C HIS A 46 -3.14 -8.35 -7.21
N GLY A 47 -1.94 -7.88 -7.59
CA GLY A 47 -1.32 -6.68 -7.02
C GLY A 47 -0.61 -6.89 -5.67
N LEU A 48 -0.77 -8.05 -5.01
CA LEU A 48 -0.06 -8.40 -3.77
C LEU A 48 1.16 -9.29 -4.09
N PRO A 49 2.41 -8.81 -3.90
CA PRO A 49 3.58 -9.66 -4.05
C PRO A 49 3.52 -10.86 -3.09
N GLU A 50 3.77 -12.07 -3.60
CA GLU A 50 3.72 -13.30 -2.79
C GLU A 50 4.61 -13.25 -1.56
N SER A 51 5.78 -12.61 -1.68
CA SER A 51 6.75 -12.42 -0.60
C SER A 51 6.30 -11.46 0.51
N ARG A 52 5.21 -10.73 0.29
CA ARG A 52 4.59 -9.83 1.28
C ARG A 52 3.29 -10.39 1.84
N ALA A 53 2.76 -11.47 1.28
CA ALA A 53 1.41 -11.93 1.57
C ALA A 53 1.18 -12.35 3.03
N ASP A 54 2.21 -12.77 3.75
CA ASP A 54 2.16 -13.12 5.18
C ASP A 54 2.10 -11.88 6.09
N ILE A 55 2.87 -10.83 5.77
CA ILE A 55 2.99 -9.61 6.58
C ILE A 55 2.02 -8.49 6.16
N PHE A 56 1.40 -8.60 4.98
CA PHE A 56 0.59 -7.53 4.40
C PHE A 56 -0.59 -7.09 5.28
N PRO A 57 -1.38 -7.99 5.90
CA PRO A 57 -2.48 -7.58 6.78
C PRO A 57 -2.00 -6.72 7.96
N ALA A 58 -0.90 -7.10 8.61
CA ALA A 58 -0.35 -6.34 9.74
C ALA A 58 0.10 -4.94 9.31
N GLY A 59 0.75 -4.84 8.14
CA GLY A 59 1.13 -3.54 7.59
C GLY A 59 -0.07 -2.66 7.22
N LEU A 60 -1.19 -3.26 6.78
CA LEU A 60 -2.42 -2.53 6.47
C LEU A 60 -3.08 -1.98 7.74
N VAL A 61 -3.12 -2.76 8.83
CA VAL A 61 -3.61 -2.29 10.14
C VAL A 61 -2.84 -1.04 10.59
N ILE A 62 -1.52 -1.03 10.45
CA ILE A 62 -0.71 0.15 10.82
C ILE A 62 -1.13 1.38 10.01
N VAL A 63 -1.36 1.23 8.70
CA VAL A 63 -1.79 2.34 7.85
C VAL A 63 -3.19 2.83 8.21
N ASP A 64 -4.11 1.90 8.48
CA ASP A 64 -5.48 2.20 8.93
C ASP A 64 -5.47 2.98 10.24
N GLU A 65 -4.74 2.52 11.25
CA GLU A 65 -4.61 3.20 12.54
C GLU A 65 -4.03 4.61 12.37
N ILE A 66 -2.98 4.78 11.56
CA ILE A 66 -2.41 6.10 11.27
C ILE A 66 -3.46 7.03 10.64
N ALA A 67 -4.22 6.53 9.65
CA ALA A 67 -5.24 7.33 8.96
C ALA A 67 -6.39 7.72 9.90
N ARG A 68 -6.87 6.79 10.74
CA ARG A 68 -7.91 7.04 11.75
C ARG A 68 -7.45 8.03 12.80
N HIS A 69 -6.24 7.86 13.33
CA HIS A 69 -5.66 8.79 14.30
C HIS A 69 -5.45 10.20 13.70
N ALA A 70 -5.12 10.29 12.42
CA ALA A 70 -5.05 11.56 11.69
C ALA A 70 -6.43 12.15 11.34
N GLN A 71 -7.53 11.45 11.66
CA GLN A 71 -8.90 11.82 11.29
C GLN A 71 -9.07 12.05 9.78
N ALA A 72 -8.30 11.33 8.97
CA ALA A 72 -8.27 11.48 7.52
C ALA A 72 -9.32 10.58 6.86
N SER A 73 -10.10 11.13 5.93
CA SER A 73 -11.02 10.34 5.08
C SER A 73 -10.31 9.67 3.90
N SER A 74 -9.16 10.21 3.49
CA SER A 74 -8.30 9.66 2.45
C SER A 74 -6.85 10.12 2.65
N PHE A 75 -5.92 9.45 1.98
CA PHE A 75 -4.51 9.83 1.93
C PHE A 75 -3.92 9.53 0.55
N PHE A 76 -2.83 10.23 0.21
CA PHE A 76 -2.11 10.00 -1.03
C PHE A 76 -0.90 9.10 -0.79
N VAL A 77 -0.67 8.19 -1.73
CA VAL A 77 0.50 7.33 -1.78
C VAL A 77 1.32 7.71 -2.99
N CYS A 78 2.63 7.87 -2.80
CA CYS A 78 3.59 8.15 -3.86
C CYS A 78 4.68 7.07 -3.84
N GLU A 79 5.02 6.56 -5.03
CA GLU A 79 6.08 5.54 -5.18
C GLU A 79 7.49 6.12 -4.97
N ALA A 80 7.64 7.45 -5.01
CA ALA A 80 8.90 8.12 -4.68
C ALA A 80 9.17 8.05 -3.17
N ASP A 81 9.99 7.07 -2.78
CA ASP A 81 10.32 6.78 -1.39
C ASP A 81 11.74 7.22 -0.99
N LEU A 82 12.26 6.62 0.07
CA LEU A 82 13.60 6.90 0.62
C LEU A 82 14.71 6.75 -0.42
N LEU A 83 14.63 5.76 -1.33
CA LEU A 83 15.68 5.55 -2.32
C LEU A 83 15.73 6.72 -3.31
N VAL A 84 14.56 7.17 -3.78
CA VAL A 84 14.47 8.33 -4.67
C VAL A 84 14.95 9.61 -3.96
N GLY A 85 14.58 9.79 -2.68
CA GLY A 85 15.07 10.90 -1.87
C GLY A 85 16.59 10.91 -1.75
N TYR A 86 17.19 9.76 -1.44
CA TYR A 86 18.63 9.57 -1.33
C TYR A 86 19.36 9.81 -2.66
N LEU A 87 18.85 9.29 -3.77
CA LEU A 87 19.43 9.51 -5.09
C LEU A 87 19.38 10.99 -5.49
N ARG A 88 18.27 11.68 -5.20
CA ARG A 88 18.15 13.13 -5.45
C ARG A 88 19.14 13.93 -4.63
N GLU A 89 19.36 13.57 -3.37
CA GLU A 89 20.39 14.20 -2.53
C GLU A 89 21.79 14.02 -3.14
N ARG A 90 22.12 12.79 -3.56
CA ARG A 90 23.41 12.45 -4.20
C ARG A 90 23.64 13.15 -5.54
N LEU A 91 22.59 13.35 -6.34
CA LEU A 91 22.66 13.95 -7.68
C LEU A 91 22.58 15.48 -7.68
N ARG A 92 22.30 16.11 -6.53
CA ARG A 92 22.31 17.57 -6.33
C ARG A 92 23.72 18.14 -6.09
N GLY A 93 24.76 17.34 -6.29
CA GLY A 93 26.16 17.77 -6.27
C GLY A 93 26.47 18.82 -7.33
#